data_AF-A0A2J0L504-F1
#
_entry.id   AF-A0A2J0L504-F1
#
_cell.length_a   1.000
_cell.length_b   1.000
_cell.length_c   1.000
_cell.angle_alpha   90.00
_cell.angle_beta   90.00
_cell.angle_gamma   90.00
#
_symmetry.space_group_name_H-M   'P 1'
#
loop_
_entity.id
_entity.type
_entity.pdbx_description
1 polymer ?
#
loop_
_entity_poly.entity_id
_entity_poly.type
_entity_poly.pdbx_seq_one_letter_code
_entity_poly.pdbx_strand_id
1 'polypeptide(L)'
;MDAEWLTKAIENNKNLDFVKRMIHPGDYPVINNPDGSVSTHKMSYASKGDKFIVYPTIVNKDGELIEMSSQDAMNYAVKNKQYIEFDDENKAEMFSLGAWKNMDNMKSFIDKL
;
A
#
# COMPACT_ATOMS: atom_id res chain seq x y z
N MET A 1 -6.86 13.21 -15.20
CA MET A 1 -6.84 13.04 -13.73
C MET A 1 -5.42 13.34 -13.30
N ASP A 2 -5.21 14.32 -12.43
CA ASP A 2 -3.85 14.74 -12.08
C ASP A 2 -3.19 13.68 -11.19
N ALA A 3 -2.24 12.94 -11.75
CA ALA A 3 -1.55 11.82 -11.12
C ALA A 3 -0.54 12.27 -10.06
N GLU A 4 -0.25 13.57 -9.98
CA GLU A 4 0.82 14.13 -9.16
C GLU A 4 0.70 13.74 -7.68
N TRP A 5 -0.51 13.72 -7.12
CA TRP A 5 -0.70 13.38 -5.71
C TRP A 5 -0.39 11.91 -5.40
N LEU A 6 -0.65 11.00 -6.34
CA LEU A 6 -0.36 9.57 -6.22
C LEU A 6 1.14 9.31 -6.31
N THR A 7 1.82 9.96 -7.27
CA THR A 7 3.27 9.90 -7.39
C THR A 7 3.94 10.40 -6.11
N LYS A 8 3.56 11.59 -5.63
CA LYS A 8 4.08 12.15 -4.37
C LYS A 8 3.81 11.23 -3.16
N ALA A 9 2.62 10.62 -3.10
CA ALA A 9 2.31 9.67 -2.04
C ALA A 9 3.24 8.45 -2.06
N ILE A 10 3.58 7.91 -3.24
CA ILE A 10 4.53 6.79 -3.35
C ILE A 10 5.96 7.25 -3.04
N GLU A 11 6.44 8.36 -3.63
CA GLU A 11 7.79 8.89 -3.42
C GLU A 11 8.08 9.17 -1.95
N ASN A 12 7.18 9.88 -1.27
CA ASN A 12 7.35 10.28 0.12
C ASN A 12 7.33 9.07 1.08
N ASN A 13 6.77 7.94 0.64
CA ASN A 13 6.57 6.76 1.46
C ASN A 13 7.30 5.52 0.94
N LYS A 14 8.24 5.68 -0.01
CA LYS A 14 8.99 4.57 -0.64
C LYS A 14 9.79 3.70 0.34
N ASN A 15 10.01 4.18 1.55
CA ASN A 15 10.71 3.44 2.61
C ASN A 15 9.80 2.49 3.41
N LEU A 16 8.47 2.62 3.28
CA LEU A 16 7.53 1.70 3.91
C LEU A 16 7.60 0.33 3.24
N ASP A 17 7.50 -0.72 4.04
CA ASP A 17 7.69 -2.11 3.60
C ASP A 17 6.69 -2.49 2.50
N PHE A 18 5.41 -2.16 2.66
CA PHE A 18 4.41 -2.44 1.63
C PHE A 18 4.61 -1.58 0.36
N VAL A 19 5.12 -0.35 0.48
CA VAL A 19 5.37 0.51 -0.70
C VAL A 19 6.53 -0.05 -1.50
N LYS A 20 7.58 -0.54 -0.84
CA LYS A 20 8.67 -1.27 -1.52
C LYS A 20 8.15 -2.47 -2.30
N ARG A 21 7.23 -3.24 -1.73
CA ARG A 21 6.57 -4.36 -2.44
C ARG A 21 5.66 -3.93 -3.58
N MET A 22 5.08 -2.74 -3.51
CA MET A 22 4.28 -2.17 -4.60
C MET A 22 5.16 -1.79 -5.79
N ILE A 23 6.34 -1.20 -5.55
CA ILE A 23 7.24 -0.73 -6.60
C ILE A 23 8.21 -1.81 -7.12
N HIS A 24 8.59 -2.79 -6.30
CA HIS A 24 9.47 -3.89 -6.69
C HIS A 24 8.83 -5.26 -6.43
N PRO A 25 7.66 -5.58 -7.00
CA PRO A 25 6.91 -6.80 -6.67
C PRO A 25 7.66 -8.11 -6.94
N GLY A 26 8.67 -8.11 -7.82
CA GLY A 26 9.48 -9.29 -8.13
C GLY A 26 10.56 -9.62 -7.08
N ASP A 27 10.89 -8.68 -6.20
CA ASP A 27 11.98 -8.83 -5.22
C ASP A 27 11.49 -9.35 -3.86
N TYR A 28 10.17 -9.49 -3.69
CA TYR A 28 9.54 -9.83 -2.42
C TYR A 28 8.68 -11.08 -2.51
N PRO A 29 8.42 -11.77 -1.37
CA PRO A 29 7.51 -12.90 -1.34
C PRO A 29 6.10 -12.53 -1.82
N VAL A 30 5.33 -13.54 -2.22
CA VAL A 30 3.95 -13.43 -2.67
C VAL A 30 3.05 -14.38 -1.88
N ILE A 31 1.79 -13.99 -1.69
CA ILE A 31 0.72 -14.91 -1.29
C ILE A 31 0.06 -15.44 -2.56
N ASN A 32 -0.04 -16.76 -2.69
CA ASN A 32 -0.84 -17.41 -3.72
C ASN A 32 -2.29 -17.51 -3.22
N ASN A 33 -3.18 -16.78 -3.85
CA ASN A 33 -4.59 -16.77 -3.48
C ASN A 33 -5.29 -18.06 -3.98
N PRO A 34 -6.39 -18.50 -3.35
CA PRO A 34 -7.11 -19.71 -3.77
C PRO A 34 -7.65 -19.67 -5.21
N ASP A 35 -7.86 -18.46 -5.75
CA ASP A 35 -8.33 -18.22 -7.12
C ASP A 35 -7.20 -18.26 -8.17
N GLY A 36 -5.95 -18.52 -7.76
CA GLY A 36 -4.78 -18.57 -8.62
C GLY A 36 -4.12 -17.21 -8.88
N SER A 37 -4.66 -16.11 -8.35
CA SER A 37 -4.00 -14.80 -8.38
C SER A 37 -2.90 -14.70 -7.31
N VAL A 38 -1.99 -13.73 -7.46
CA VAL A 38 -0.92 -13.46 -6.48
C VAL A 38 -1.07 -12.09 -5.84
N SER A 39 -0.79 -12.01 -4.54
CA SER A 39 -0.81 -10.77 -3.76
C SER A 39 0.56 -10.53 -3.12
N THR A 40 1.26 -9.46 -3.50
CA THR A 40 2.41 -8.95 -2.70
C THR A 40 1.96 -7.98 -1.60
N HIS A 41 0.79 -7.38 -1.77
CA HIS A 41 0.19 -6.44 -0.83
C HIS A 41 -1.33 -6.45 -1.04
N LYS A 42 -2.05 -6.12 0.03
CA LYS A 42 -3.48 -5.84 0.03
C LYS A 42 -3.67 -4.66 0.96
N MET A 43 -4.45 -3.67 0.53
CA MET A 43 -4.55 -2.40 1.23
C MET A 43 -5.96 -2.24 1.81
N SER A 44 -6.04 -1.48 2.90
CA SER A 44 -7.26 -0.98 3.46
C SER A 44 -7.04 0.46 3.89
N TYR A 45 -8.11 1.19 4.19
CA TYR A 45 -8.05 2.53 4.74
C TYR A 45 -8.98 2.67 5.94
N ALA A 46 -8.69 3.63 6.81
CA ALA A 46 -9.50 3.94 7.98
C ALA A 46 -9.31 5.40 8.40
N SER A 47 -10.29 5.95 9.11
CA SER A 47 -10.16 7.25 9.78
C SER A 47 -9.26 7.15 11.01
N LYS A 48 -8.46 8.18 11.26
CA LYS A 48 -7.58 8.34 12.42
C LYS A 48 -7.59 9.80 12.85
N GLY A 49 -8.53 10.16 13.74
CA GLY A 49 -8.80 11.56 14.07
C GLY A 49 -9.34 12.31 12.85
N ASP A 50 -8.75 13.47 12.56
CA ASP A 50 -9.12 14.31 11.40
C ASP A 50 -8.42 13.89 10.09
N LYS A 51 -7.74 12.75 10.08
CA LYS A 51 -6.96 12.23 8.94
C LYS A 51 -7.47 10.85 8.52
N PHE A 52 -7.09 10.45 7.32
CA PHE A 52 -7.32 9.11 6.79
C PHE A 52 -5.99 8.40 6.61
N ILE A 53 -5.92 7.14 7.00
CA ILE A 53 -4.72 6.32 6.82
C ILE A 53 -4.98 5.20 5.85
N VAL A 54 -3.99 4.91 5.01
CA VAL A 54 -3.95 3.73 4.15
C VAL A 54 -2.87 2.81 4.65
N TYR A 55 -3.21 1.54 4.86
CA TYR A 55 -2.34 0.56 5.49
C TYR A 55 -2.48 -0.82 4.84
N PRO A 56 -1.43 -1.65 4.89
CA PRO A 56 -1.48 -3.00 4.34
C PRO A 56 -2.19 -3.96 5.30
N THR A 57 -3.07 -4.81 4.77
CA THR A 57 -3.60 -5.98 5.49
C THR A 57 -2.72 -7.21 5.34
N ILE A 58 -1.86 -7.24 4.31
CA ILE A 58 -0.77 -8.23 4.18
C ILE A 58 0.51 -7.60 4.69
N VAL A 59 1.01 -8.09 5.83
CA VAL A 59 2.22 -7.58 6.48
C VAL A 59 3.37 -8.57 6.33
N ASN A 60 4.61 -8.06 6.23
CA ASN A 60 5.80 -8.90 6.33
C ASN A 60 6.20 -9.01 7.81
N LYS A 61 6.21 -10.22 8.34
CA LYS A 61 6.78 -10.55 9.65
C LYS A 61 7.94 -11.52 9.43
N ASP A 62 9.14 -11.05 9.71
CA ASP A 62 10.35 -11.87 9.70
C ASP A 62 10.58 -12.65 8.39
N GLY A 63 10.18 -12.08 7.25
CA GLY A 63 10.32 -12.68 5.92
C GLY A 63 9.09 -13.43 5.42
N GLU A 64 8.05 -13.59 6.24
CA GLU A 64 6.79 -14.25 5.88
C GLU A 64 5.66 -13.21 5.69
N LEU A 65 4.87 -13.38 4.62
CA LEU A 65 3.68 -12.56 4.40
C LEU A 65 2.48 -13.17 5.12
N ILE A 66 1.90 -12.37 6.01
CA ILE A 66 0.73 -12.77 6.81
C ILE A 66 -0.41 -11.80 6.51
N GLU A 67 -1.55 -12.34 6.09
CA GLU A 67 -2.79 -11.57 5.99
C GLU A 67 -3.44 -11.45 7.37
N MET A 68 -3.68 -10.22 7.79
CA MET A 68 -4.33 -9.86 9.04
C MET A 68 -5.77 -9.40 8.81
N SER A 69 -6.58 -9.48 9.87
CA SER A 69 -7.86 -8.76 9.92
C SER A 69 -7.62 -7.26 9.76
N SER A 70 -8.59 -6.51 9.22
CA SER A 70 -8.43 -5.06 9.04
C SER A 70 -8.10 -4.33 10.36
N GLN A 71 -8.69 -4.77 11.48
CA GLN A 71 -8.45 -4.16 12.78
C GLN A 71 -7.02 -4.43 13.29
N ASP A 72 -6.53 -5.67 13.16
CA ASP A 72 -5.16 -6.03 13.57
C ASP A 72 -4.12 -5.38 12.66
N ALA A 73 -4.40 -5.33 11.36
CA ALA A 73 -3.59 -4.66 10.37
C ALA A 73 -3.47 -3.16 10.67
N MET A 74 -4.58 -2.49 11.00
CA MET A 74 -4.57 -1.08 11.41
C MET A 74 -3.71 -0.88 12.67
N ASN A 75 -3.92 -1.70 13.70
CA ASN A 75 -3.15 -1.63 14.95
C ASN A 75 -1.66 -1.85 14.70
N TYR A 76 -1.31 -2.84 13.87
CA TYR A 76 0.07 -3.12 13.47
C TYR A 76 0.66 -1.94 12.69
N ALA A 77 -0.07 -1.39 11.73
CA ALA A 77 0.36 -0.27 10.93
C ALA A 77 0.65 0.95 11.79
N VAL A 78 -0.27 1.32 12.69
CA VAL A 78 -0.08 2.45 13.60
C VAL A 78 1.12 2.23 14.52
N LYS A 79 1.24 1.05 15.13
CA LYS A 79 2.34 0.69 16.03
C LYS A 79 3.71 0.75 15.35
N ASN A 80 3.80 0.28 14.11
CA ASN A 80 5.05 0.15 13.36
C ASN A 80 5.28 1.26 12.33
N LYS A 81 4.42 2.30 12.32
CA LYS A 81 4.43 3.39 11.33
C LYS A 81 4.41 2.89 9.88
N GLN A 82 3.64 1.83 9.61
CA GLN A 82 3.44 1.24 8.28
C GLN A 82 2.12 1.70 7.65
N TYR A 83 1.96 3.00 7.49
CA TYR A 83 0.77 3.60 6.88
C TYR A 83 1.13 4.90 6.14
N ILE A 84 0.26 5.32 5.23
CA ILE A 84 0.31 6.64 4.56
C ILE A 84 -0.87 7.46 5.08
N GLU A 85 -0.64 8.71 5.48
CA GLU A 85 -1.71 9.63 5.89
C GLU A 85 -2.19 10.50 4.72
N PHE A 86 -3.49 10.75 4.68
CA PHE A 86 -4.17 11.61 3.72
C PHE A 86 -5.13 12.55 4.46
N ASP A 87 -5.27 13.76 3.93
CA ASP A 87 -6.24 14.75 4.40
C ASP A 87 -7.63 14.55 3.79
N ASP A 88 -7.71 13.77 2.71
CA ASP A 88 -8.90 13.57 1.89
C ASP A 88 -9.22 12.07 1.85
N GLU A 89 -10.42 11.72 2.30
CA GLU A 89 -10.91 10.34 2.32
C GLU A 89 -10.90 9.71 0.94
N ASN A 90 -11.33 10.45 -0.09
CA ASN A 90 -11.39 9.92 -1.45
C ASN A 90 -10.00 9.53 -1.94
N LYS A 91 -8.96 10.29 -1.58
CA LYS A 91 -7.58 9.95 -1.93
C LYS A 91 -7.10 8.70 -1.20
N ALA A 92 -7.44 8.56 0.08
CA ALA A 92 -7.13 7.37 0.86
C ALA A 92 -7.81 6.12 0.29
N GLU A 93 -9.11 6.22 0.01
CA GLU A 93 -9.89 5.15 -0.61
C GLU A 93 -9.32 4.78 -1.98
N MET A 94 -9.13 5.74 -2.88
CA MET A 94 -8.55 5.50 -4.21
C MET A 94 -7.17 4.85 -4.15
N PHE A 95 -6.31 5.29 -3.23
CA PHE A 95 -5.00 4.66 -3.06
C PHE A 95 -5.15 3.21 -2.60
N SER A 96 -6.04 2.93 -1.64
CA SER A 96 -6.28 1.59 -1.12
C SER A 96 -6.87 0.64 -2.17
N LEU A 97 -7.70 1.15 -3.07
CA LEU A 97 -8.27 0.40 -4.20
C LEU A 97 -7.27 0.18 -5.35
N GLY A 98 -6.06 0.74 -5.25
CA GLY A 98 -5.00 0.51 -6.22
C GLY A 98 -5.00 1.46 -7.41
N ALA A 99 -5.43 2.73 -7.24
CA ALA A 99 -5.45 3.73 -8.32
C ALA A 99 -4.10 3.89 -9.06
N TRP A 100 -2.99 3.61 -8.38
CA TRP A 100 -1.64 3.60 -8.96
C TRP A 100 -1.43 2.53 -10.04
N LYS A 101 -2.20 1.42 -10.03
CA LYS A 101 -2.12 0.36 -11.06
C LYS A 101 -2.63 0.81 -12.44
N ASN A 102 -3.51 1.80 -12.46
CA ASN A 102 -4.19 2.27 -13.68
C ASN A 102 -3.54 3.51 -14.30
N MET A 103 -2.34 3.87 -13.87
CA MET A 103 -1.61 4.97 -14.52
C MET A 103 -0.70 4.42 -15.62
N ASP A 104 -0.95 4.88 -16.85
CA ASP A 104 -0.15 4.52 -18.03
C ASP A 104 1.36 4.75 -17.84
N ASN A 105 1.73 5.75 -17.02
CA ASN A 105 3.12 6.12 -16.75
C ASN A 105 3.68 5.52 -15.44
N MET A 106 2.94 4.72 -14.68
CA MET A 106 3.41 4.15 -13.40
C MET A 106 4.67 3.31 -13.59
N LYS A 107 4.70 2.48 -14.63
CA LYS A 107 5.87 1.64 -14.91
C LYS A 107 7.13 2.47 -15.16
N SER A 108 7.02 3.52 -15.97
CA SER A 108 8.14 4.45 -16.24
C SER A 108 8.59 5.22 -15.00
N PHE A 109 7.66 5.50 -14.09
CA PHE A 109 7.97 6.13 -12.81
C PHE A 109 8.68 5.15 -11.84
N ILE A 110 8.16 3.93 -11.69
CA ILE A 110 8.77 2.87 -10.88
C ILE A 110 10.18 2.54 -11.38
N ASP A 111 10.38 2.44 -12.69
CA ASP A 111 11.69 2.13 -13.30
C ASP A 111 12.75 3.24 -13.02
N LYS A 112 12.36 4.40 -12.46
CA LYS A 112 13.25 5.52 -12.10
C LYS A 112 13.50 5.69 -10.60
N LEU A 113 12.78 4.98 -9.75
CA LEU A 113 12.93 5.01 -8.29
C LEU A 113 14.09 4.14 -7.81
#